data_AF-A0A6F9BGC4-F1
#
_entry.id   AF-A0A6F9BGC4-F1
#
_cell.length_a   1.000
_cell.length_b   1.000
_cell.length_c   1.000
_cell.angle_alpha   90.00
_cell.angle_beta   90.00
_cell.angle_gamma   90.00
#
_symmetry.space_group_name_H-M   'P 1'
#
loop_
_entity.id
_entity.type
_entity.pdbx_description
1 polymer ?
#
loop_
_entity_poly.entity_id
_entity_poly.type
_entity_poly.pdbx_seq_one_letter_code
_entity_poly.pdbx_strand_id
1 'polypeptide(L)'
;ERRRLQNDILQLNTYVALFTFTPQESEDLEMRSGVIEDRIGFFPAAFAHQVKAGDRVFRCHRTFIGCKEQGQITLKEGQICVSGEDEHSGFIRVASGKKRGYVPCDVLENI
;
A
#
# COMPACT_ATOMS: atom_id res chain seq x y z
N GLU A 1 -2.22 16.21 -25.88
CA GLU A 1 -2.46 16.62 -24.48
C GLU A 1 -3.48 15.79 -23.71
N ARG A 2 -4.75 15.67 -24.15
CA ARG A 2 -5.82 15.01 -23.35
C ARG A 2 -5.50 13.59 -22.85
N ARG A 3 -4.83 12.74 -23.65
CA ARG A 3 -4.44 11.37 -23.23
C ARG A 3 -3.36 11.35 -22.12
N ARG A 4 -2.45 12.33 -22.09
CA ARG A 4 -1.43 12.43 -21.04
C ARG A 4 -2.07 12.83 -19.71
N LEU A 5 -2.91 13.87 -19.75
CA LEU A 5 -3.68 14.31 -18.57
C LEU A 5 -4.57 13.20 -18.01
N GLN A 6 -5.23 12.42 -18.87
CA GLN A 6 -6.07 11.32 -18.43
C GLN A 6 -5.26 10.19 -17.77
N ASN A 7 -4.07 9.87 -18.30
CA ASN A 7 -3.14 8.94 -17.66
C ASN A 7 -2.62 9.49 -16.32
N ASP A 8 -2.25 10.75 -16.25
CA ASP A 8 -1.79 11.38 -15.00
C ASP A 8 -2.90 11.38 -13.93
N ILE A 9 -4.15 11.64 -14.30
CA ILE A 9 -5.31 11.59 -13.38
C ILE A 9 -5.59 10.17 -12.88
N LEU A 10 -5.50 9.15 -13.75
CA LEU A 10 -5.68 7.76 -13.34
C LEU A 10 -4.53 7.27 -12.46
N GLN A 11 -3.29 7.67 -12.77
CA GLN A 11 -2.11 7.40 -11.95
C GLN A 11 -2.20 8.05 -10.57
N LEU A 12 -2.83 9.22 -10.46
CA LEU A 12 -3.03 9.92 -9.19
C LEU A 12 -4.18 9.33 -8.35
N ASN A 13 -5.02 8.44 -8.88
CA ASN A 13 -6.19 7.92 -8.16
C ASN A 13 -6.19 6.39 -8.03
N THR A 14 -5.03 5.76 -8.12
CA THR A 14 -4.89 4.31 -7.90
C THR A 14 -4.55 4.02 -6.44
N TYR A 15 -5.24 3.05 -5.85
CA TYR A 15 -5.08 2.68 -4.45
C TYR A 15 -4.94 1.16 -4.31
N VAL A 16 -4.15 0.72 -3.32
CA VAL A 16 -4.07 -0.68 -2.90
C VAL A 16 -4.71 -0.85 -1.53
N ALA A 17 -5.50 -1.91 -1.36
CA ALA A 17 -6.07 -2.26 -0.07
C ALA A 17 -4.97 -2.78 0.89
N LEU A 18 -4.90 -2.21 2.08
CA LEU A 18 -3.99 -2.63 3.16
C LEU A 18 -4.61 -3.70 4.06
N PHE A 19 -5.94 -3.77 4.10
CA PHE A 19 -6.71 -4.66 4.94
C PHE A 19 -7.87 -5.26 4.12
N THR A 20 -8.33 -6.44 4.51
CA THR A 20 -9.61 -6.96 4.04
C THR A 20 -10.73 -6.15 4.70
N PHE A 21 -11.73 -5.76 3.90
CA PHE A 21 -12.91 -5.05 4.38
C PHE A 21 -14.15 -5.88 4.06
N THR A 22 -14.96 -6.14 5.08
CA THR A 22 -16.32 -6.70 4.92
C THR A 22 -17.29 -5.58 5.25
N PRO A 23 -18.16 -5.16 4.32
CA PRO A 23 -19.12 -4.09 4.58
C PRO A 23 -19.97 -4.40 5.81
N GLN A 24 -19.91 -3.53 6.82
CA GLN A 24 -20.82 -3.51 7.96
C GLN A 24 -21.44 -2.12 8.06
N GLU A 25 -22.66 -2.02 8.57
CA GLU A 25 -23.46 -0.78 8.53
C GLU A 25 -23.03 0.31 9.54
N SER A 26 -22.02 0.07 10.39
CA SER A 26 -21.77 0.92 11.57
C SER A 26 -20.29 1.14 11.87
N GLU A 27 -19.57 1.82 10.97
CA GLU A 27 -18.29 2.45 11.33
C GLU A 27 -18.26 3.90 10.83
N ASP A 28 -18.03 4.86 11.74
CA ASP A 28 -17.82 6.29 11.47
C ASP A 28 -16.49 6.57 10.73
N LEU A 29 -16.16 5.77 9.73
CA LEU A 29 -14.97 5.93 8.92
C LEU A 29 -15.26 6.84 7.73
N GLU A 30 -14.28 7.67 7.37
CA GLU A 30 -14.33 8.44 6.14
C GLU A 30 -14.35 7.47 4.95
N MET A 31 -15.47 7.43 4.24
CA MET A 31 -15.68 6.56 3.08
C MET A 31 -15.24 7.26 1.79
N ARG A 32 -14.66 6.49 0.86
CA ARG A 32 -14.36 6.94 -0.51
C ARG A 32 -15.03 6.02 -1.50
N SER A 33 -15.50 6.58 -2.61
CA SER A 33 -15.97 5.79 -3.73
C SER A 33 -14.79 5.25 -4.54
N GLY A 34 -14.94 4.04 -5.06
CA GLY A 34 -13.93 3.42 -5.91
C GLY A 34 -14.52 2.39 -6.84
N VAL A 35 -13.68 1.96 -7.78
CA VAL A 35 -13.92 0.85 -8.70
C VAL A 35 -12.86 -0.20 -8.46
N ILE A 36 -13.30 -1.44 -8.25
CA ILE A 36 -12.44 -2.62 -8.27
C ILE A 36 -12.97 -3.50 -9.41
N GLU A 37 -12.17 -3.66 -10.46
CA GLU A 37 -12.59 -4.31 -11.72
C GLU A 37 -13.85 -3.64 -12.31
N ASP A 38 -14.99 -4.31 -12.32
CA ASP A 38 -16.30 -3.80 -12.78
C ASP A 38 -17.22 -3.33 -11.63
N ARG A 39 -16.80 -3.47 -10.38
CA ARG A 39 -17.63 -3.18 -9.20
C ARG A 39 -17.36 -1.79 -8.66
N ILE A 40 -18.42 -0.97 -8.65
CA ILE A 40 -18.43 0.34 -7.99
C ILE A 40 -18.91 0.17 -6.55
N GLY A 41 -18.21 0.78 -5.59
CA GLY A 41 -18.59 0.75 -4.19
C GLY A 41 -17.92 1.82 -3.35
N PHE A 42 -18.14 1.73 -2.05
CA PHE A 42 -17.48 2.58 -1.05
C PHE A 42 -16.56 1.73 -0.18
N PHE A 43 -15.42 2.30 0.21
CA PHE A 43 -14.46 1.68 1.11
C PHE A 43 -13.90 2.73 2.09
N PRO A 44 -13.47 2.31 3.30
CA PRO A 44 -12.84 3.23 4.24
C PRO A 44 -11.53 3.79 3.68
N ALA A 45 -11.38 5.12 3.65
CA ALA A 45 -10.20 5.82 3.15
C ALA A 45 -8.91 5.29 3.78
N ALA A 46 -8.94 5.03 5.09
CA ALA A 46 -7.80 4.59 5.88
C ALA A 46 -7.34 3.16 5.57
N PHE A 47 -8.16 2.37 4.86
CA PHE A 47 -7.87 0.98 4.54
C PHE A 47 -7.13 0.83 3.21
N ALA A 48 -6.91 1.94 2.50
CA ALA A 48 -6.21 1.93 1.23
C ALA A 48 -4.98 2.85 1.26
N HIS A 49 -3.97 2.50 0.48
CA HIS A 49 -2.77 3.31 0.26
C HIS A 49 -2.72 3.78 -1.18
N GLN A 50 -2.46 5.06 -1.41
CA GLN A 50 -2.33 5.61 -2.76
C GLN A 50 -1.02 5.11 -3.38
N VAL A 51 -1.10 4.56 -4.59
CA VAL A 51 0.05 4.05 -5.35
C VAL A 51 0.30 5.00 -6.51
N LYS A 52 1.55 5.39 -6.72
CA LYS A 52 1.98 6.25 -7.84
C LYS A 52 2.59 5.44 -8.96
N ALA A 53 2.74 6.04 -10.13
CA ALA A 53 3.47 5.42 -11.23
C ALA A 53 4.92 5.11 -10.81
N GLY A 54 5.33 3.86 -10.98
CA GLY A 54 6.66 3.36 -10.58
C GLY A 54 6.73 2.78 -9.17
N ASP A 55 5.69 2.94 -8.35
CA ASP A 55 5.61 2.26 -7.06
C ASP A 55 5.42 0.75 -7.28
N ARG A 56 6.10 -0.04 -6.44
CA ARG A 56 5.93 -1.48 -6.32
C ARG A 56 5.13 -1.80 -5.08
N VAL A 57 4.19 -2.73 -5.22
CA VAL A 57 3.39 -3.26 -4.12
C VAL A 57 4.00 -4.59 -3.68
N PHE A 58 4.08 -4.78 -2.38
CA PHE A 58 4.58 -6.01 -1.79
C PHE A 58 3.63 -6.53 -0.72
N ARG A 59 3.58 -7.86 -0.60
CA ARG A 59 3.01 -8.57 0.54
C ARG A 59 4.14 -9.13 1.39
N CYS A 60 4.04 -8.97 2.70
CA CYS A 60 4.99 -9.58 3.63
C CYS A 60 4.65 -11.08 3.78
N HIS A 61 5.52 -11.99 3.32
CA HIS A 61 5.25 -13.44 3.37
C HIS A 61 5.63 -14.08 4.71
N ARG A 62 6.32 -13.35 5.59
CA ARG A 62 6.61 -13.74 6.98
C ARG A 62 6.69 -12.50 7.87
N THR A 63 6.49 -12.66 9.18
CA THR A 63 6.57 -11.52 10.12
C THR A 63 8.01 -11.07 10.31
N PHE A 64 8.25 -9.76 10.15
CA PHE A 64 9.51 -9.07 10.44
C PHE A 64 9.34 -8.07 11.58
N ILE A 65 10.23 -8.12 12.57
CA ILE A 65 10.26 -7.20 13.71
C ILE A 65 11.44 -6.24 13.53
N GLY A 66 11.17 -5.05 12.97
CA GLY A 66 12.19 -4.03 12.74
C GLY A 66 12.66 -3.30 13.99
N CYS A 67 13.94 -2.92 14.00
CA CYS A 67 14.54 -2.02 14.98
C CYS A 67 14.26 -0.55 14.64
N LYS A 68 13.45 0.15 15.47
CA LYS A 68 13.09 1.56 15.25
C LYS A 68 14.29 2.50 15.25
N GLU A 69 15.31 2.22 16.06
CA GLU A 69 16.53 3.05 16.13
C GLU A 69 17.34 2.99 14.82
N GLN A 70 17.21 1.91 14.06
CA GLN A 70 17.80 1.74 12.73
C GLN A 70 16.86 2.17 11.60
N GLY A 71 15.71 2.79 11.93
CA GLY A 71 14.70 3.20 10.95
C GLY A 71 13.93 2.05 10.29
N GLN A 72 13.99 0.85 10.87
CA GLN A 72 13.23 -0.31 10.40
C GLN A 72 11.81 -0.30 10.98
N ILE A 73 10.87 -0.94 10.29
CA ILE A 73 9.49 -1.09 10.75
C ILE A 73 9.10 -2.55 10.91
N THR A 74 8.17 -2.81 11.82
CA THR A 74 7.55 -4.13 11.97
C THR A 74 6.47 -4.32 10.91
N LEU A 75 6.56 -5.40 10.15
CA LEU A 75 5.51 -5.89 9.25
C LEU A 75 5.13 -7.32 9.67
N LYS A 76 3.83 -7.58 9.85
CA LYS A 76 3.30 -8.92 10.07
C LYS A 76 3.09 -9.62 8.73
N GLU A 77 3.10 -10.94 8.77
CA GLU A 77 2.70 -11.78 7.64
C GLU A 77 1.34 -11.35 7.07
N GLY A 78 1.24 -11.30 5.75
CA GLY A 78 0.07 -10.85 5.00
C GLY A 78 -0.08 -9.34 4.87
N GLN A 79 0.67 -8.52 5.62
CA GLN A 79 0.57 -7.07 5.50
C GLN A 79 1.07 -6.58 4.13
N ILE A 80 0.36 -5.60 3.59
CA ILE A 80 0.72 -4.92 2.34
C ILE A 80 1.57 -3.69 2.65
N CYS A 81 2.59 -3.48 1.82
CA CYS A 81 3.40 -2.27 1.81
C CYS A 81 3.74 -1.87 0.37
N VAL A 82 4.14 -0.61 0.21
CA VAL A 82 4.41 0.01 -1.09
C VAL A 82 5.79 0.65 -1.04
N SER A 83 6.55 0.58 -2.13
CA SER A 83 7.82 1.29 -2.27
C SER A 83 7.99 1.88 -3.67
N GLY A 84 8.36 3.15 -3.73
CA GLY A 84 8.83 3.81 -4.95
C GLY A 84 10.35 3.91 -5.04
N GLU A 85 11.07 3.23 -4.14
CA GLU A 85 12.54 3.24 -4.07
C GLU A 85 13.09 1.86 -4.47
N ASP A 86 14.36 1.82 -4.86
CA ASP A 86 15.08 0.57 -5.11
C ASP A 86 15.69 -0.01 -3.83
N GLU A 87 15.89 -1.33 -3.85
CA GLU A 87 16.60 -2.02 -2.80
C GLU A 87 18.03 -1.48 -2.66
N HIS A 88 18.46 -1.31 -1.42
CA HIS A 88 19.83 -1.03 -1.07
C HIS A 88 20.32 -1.98 0.02
N SER A 89 21.36 -2.77 -0.27
CA SER A 89 21.99 -3.69 0.68
C SER A 89 21.04 -4.73 1.28
N GLY A 90 20.12 -5.29 0.48
CA GLY A 90 19.13 -6.28 0.94
C GLY A 90 17.94 -5.70 1.70
N PHE A 91 17.88 -4.39 1.90
CA PHE A 91 16.76 -3.68 2.50
C PHE A 91 16.11 -2.74 1.50
N ILE A 92 14.80 -2.57 1.64
CA ILE A 92 14.03 -1.62 0.85
C ILE A 92 13.21 -0.73 1.79
N ARG A 93 13.10 0.55 1.44
CA ARG A 93 12.28 1.50 2.19
C ARG A 93 10.84 1.37 1.73
N VAL A 94 9.93 1.03 2.63
CA VAL A 94 8.51 0.80 2.31
C VAL A 94 7.59 1.67 3.15
N ALA A 95 6.38 1.88 2.67
CA ALA A 95 5.26 2.48 3.38
C ALA A 95 4.14 1.45 3.57
N SER A 96 3.61 1.33 4.79
CA SER A 96 2.40 0.55 5.08
C SER A 96 1.44 1.46 5.86
N GLY A 97 0.43 2.00 5.15
CA GLY A 97 -0.43 3.07 5.67
C GLY A 97 0.37 4.31 6.08
N LYS A 98 0.31 4.65 7.37
CA LYS A 98 1.04 5.81 7.95
C LYS A 98 2.49 5.48 8.35
N LYS A 99 2.87 4.21 8.41
CA LYS A 99 4.21 3.77 8.83
C LYS A 99 5.15 3.75 7.62
N ARG A 100 6.39 4.18 7.83
CA ARG A 100 7.47 4.15 6.82
C ARG A 100 8.78 3.72 7.45
N GLY A 101 9.56 2.93 6.72
CA GLY A 101 10.91 2.55 7.14
C GLY A 101 11.43 1.35 6.35
N TYR A 102 12.56 0.82 6.79
CA TYR A 102 13.26 -0.26 6.10
C TYR A 102 12.76 -1.63 6.53
N VAL A 103 12.69 -2.54 5.56
CA VAL A 103 12.42 -3.95 5.75
C VAL A 103 13.32 -4.76 4.80
N PRO A 104 13.72 -5.98 5.16
CA PRO A 104 14.55 -6.79 4.28
C PRO A 104 13.72 -7.33 3.10
N CYS A 105 14.33 -7.41 1.91
CA CYS A 105 13.62 -7.86 0.72
C CYS A 105 13.21 -9.34 0.78
N ASP A 106 13.95 -10.14 1.55
CA ASP A 106 13.69 -11.57 1.76
C ASP A 106 12.46 -11.86 2.63
N VAL A 107 11.73 -10.85 3.12
CA VAL A 107 10.40 -11.01 3.76
C VAL A 107 9.26 -10.57 2.86
N LEU A 108 9.55 -10.05 1.67
CA LEU A 108 8.59 -9.46 0.75
C LEU A 108 8.35 -10.36 -0.47
N GLU A 109 7.12 -10.34 -0.96
CA GLU A 109 6.68 -10.93 -2.22
C GLU A 109 6.05 -9.82 -3.07
N ASN A 110 6.46 -9.70 -4.34
CA ASN A 110 5.89 -8.71 -5.26
C ASN A 110 4.52 -9.19 -5.77
N ILE A 111 3.52 -8.30 -5.79
CA ILE A 111 2.13 -8.61 -6.18
C ILE A 111 1.57 -7.60 -7.17
#